data_AF-A0A9D1EPL3-F1
#
_entry.id   AF-A0A9D1EPL3-F1
#
_cell.length_a   1.000
_cell.length_b   1.000
_cell.length_c   1.000
_cell.angle_alpha   90.00
_cell.angle_beta   90.00
_cell.angle_gamma   90.00
#
_symmetry.space_group_name_H-M   'P 1'
#
loop_
_entity.id
_entity.type
_entity.pdbx_description
1 polymer ?
#
loop_
_entity_poly.entity_id
_entity_poly.type
_entity_poly.pdbx_seq_one_letter_code
_entity_poly.pdbx_strand_id
1 'polypeptide(L)'
;MKKTFTINKPWLFVKSALLLLLCWLASFVIVMFFPMCYQKFGIVMCFIFGICSVGASVCIYGDSMLKLGKNMRISDERSGADNSKFGLLMGLVPTVINYIFVIILYLSKFGVIAYDFYPLYKTLTFYFMPLTYIVAPNEAVVVDGVVQSVNVPATELSIGAMILVTILPIIFLITCHVAYTIAYKRVDVKSKILYGK
;
A
#
# COMPACT_ATOMS: atom_id res chain seq x y z
N MET A 1 -4.97 -39.94 12.72
CA MET A 1 -4.74 -38.71 13.52
C MET A 1 -5.05 -37.48 12.67
N LYS A 2 -6.19 -36.80 12.90
CA LYS A 2 -6.48 -35.50 12.28
C LYS A 2 -5.51 -34.47 12.88
N LYS A 3 -4.51 -34.00 12.12
CA LYS A 3 -3.77 -32.78 12.49
C LYS A 3 -4.76 -31.62 12.44
N THR A 4 -5.26 -31.21 13.59
CA THR A 4 -5.96 -29.94 13.78
C THR A 4 -4.98 -28.84 13.38
N PHE A 5 -5.20 -28.21 12.23
CA PHE A 5 -4.44 -27.05 11.80
C PHE A 5 -4.91 -25.87 12.68
N THR A 6 -4.36 -25.74 13.88
CA THR A 6 -4.59 -24.58 14.73
C THR A 6 -3.88 -23.40 14.08
N ILE A 7 -4.65 -22.57 13.38
CA ILE A 7 -4.14 -21.37 12.74
C ILE A 7 -3.85 -20.33 13.82
N ASN A 8 -2.57 -20.00 13.97
CA ASN A 8 -2.13 -18.95 14.88
C ASN A 8 -2.48 -17.57 14.29
N LYS A 9 -3.66 -17.05 14.64
CA LYS A 9 -4.17 -15.75 14.21
C LYS A 9 -3.19 -14.59 14.51
N PRO A 10 -2.61 -14.44 15.73
CA PRO A 10 -1.63 -13.40 16.00
C PRO A 10 -0.43 -13.42 15.05
N TRP A 11 0.08 -14.62 14.74
CA TRP A 11 1.18 -14.78 13.80
C TRP A 11 0.83 -14.31 12.37
N LEU A 12 -0.42 -14.47 11.95
CA LEU A 12 -0.88 -13.97 10.66
C LEU A 12 -0.88 -12.43 10.61
N PHE A 13 -1.29 -11.76 11.68
CA PHE A 13 -1.22 -10.30 11.75
C PHE A 13 0.22 -9.78 11.67
N VAL A 14 1.14 -10.42 12.39
CA VAL A 14 2.57 -10.10 12.30
C VAL A 14 3.10 -10.31 10.88
N LYS A 15 2.74 -11.43 10.24
CA LYS A 15 3.09 -11.67 8.83
C LYS A 15 2.56 -10.59 7.90
N SER A 16 1.33 -10.13 8.12
CA SER A 16 0.75 -9.03 7.35
C SER A 16 1.59 -7.76 7.48
N ALA A 17 1.96 -7.38 8.71
CA ALA A 17 2.83 -6.22 8.94
C ALA A 17 4.22 -6.40 8.28
N LEU A 18 4.80 -7.60 8.34
CA LEU A 18 6.08 -7.90 7.68
C LEU A 18 6.00 -7.79 6.14
N LEU A 19 4.86 -8.15 5.54
CA LEU A 19 4.64 -7.96 4.09
C LEU A 19 4.62 -6.48 3.72
N LEU A 20 4.20 -5.59 4.62
CA LEU A 20 4.29 -4.14 4.39
C LEU A 20 5.75 -3.69 4.26
N LEU A 21 6.64 -4.20 5.11
CA LEU A 21 8.08 -3.95 4.99
C LEU A 21 8.64 -4.50 3.68
N LEU A 22 8.17 -5.66 3.23
CA LEU A 22 8.57 -6.21 1.94
C LEU A 22 8.10 -5.33 0.77
N CYS A 23 6.87 -4.80 0.83
CA CYS A 23 6.37 -3.84 -0.15
C CYS A 23 7.21 -2.57 -0.16
N TRP A 24 7.57 -2.07 1.03
CA TRP A 24 8.45 -0.92 1.17
C TRP A 24 9.81 -1.16 0.51
N LEU A 25 10.45 -2.30 0.75
CA LEU A 25 11.73 -2.67 0.13
C LEU A 25 11.62 -2.85 -1.39
N ALA A 26 10.56 -3.48 -1.88
CA ALA A 26 10.34 -3.68 -3.31
C ALA A 26 10.13 -2.33 -4.03
N SER A 27 9.35 -1.44 -3.43
CA SER A 27 9.10 -0.10 -3.98
C SER A 27 10.31 0.82 -3.84
N PHE A 28 11.19 0.63 -2.85
CA PHE A 28 12.44 1.39 -2.73
C PHE A 28 13.29 1.27 -4.00
N VAL A 29 13.42 0.06 -4.56
CA VAL A 29 14.17 -0.16 -5.81
C VAL A 29 13.56 0.62 -6.97
N ILE A 30 12.22 0.63 -7.08
CA ILE A 30 11.49 1.35 -8.12
C ILE A 30 11.68 2.88 -7.96
N VAL A 31 11.58 3.37 -6.73
CA VAL A 31 11.68 4.78 -6.39
C VAL A 31 13.11 5.31 -6.51
N MET A 32 14.14 4.47 -6.38
CA MET A 32 15.53 4.89 -6.56
C MET A 32 15.80 5.45 -7.97
N PHE A 33 15.13 4.91 -9.00
CA PHE A 33 15.25 5.39 -10.38
C PHE A 33 14.27 6.52 -10.71
N PHE A 34 13.22 6.69 -9.90
CA PHE A 34 12.14 7.63 -10.19
C PHE A 34 12.60 9.10 -10.29
N PRO A 35 13.41 9.68 -9.38
CA PRO A 35 13.85 11.06 -9.49
C PRO A 35 14.62 11.35 -10.78
N MET A 36 15.49 10.43 -11.21
CA MET A 36 16.25 10.56 -12.46
C MET A 36 15.34 10.57 -13.69
N CYS A 37 14.30 9.72 -13.70
CA CYS A 37 13.32 9.69 -14.78
C CYS A 37 12.37 10.90 -14.74
N TYR A 38 11.95 11.33 -13.54
CA TYR A 38 11.05 12.47 -13.35
C TYR A 38 11.67 13.77 -13.85
N GLN A 39 12.96 14.02 -13.60
CA GLN A 39 13.64 15.21 -14.10
C GLN A 39 13.62 15.34 -15.63
N LYS A 40 13.64 14.21 -16.36
CA LYS A 40 13.65 14.21 -17.84
C LYS A 40 12.28 14.19 -18.47
N PHE A 41 11.34 13.45 -17.88
CA PHE A 41 10.04 13.13 -18.51
C PHE A 41 8.84 13.67 -17.73
N GLY A 42 9.07 14.30 -16.58
CA GLY A 42 8.06 14.97 -15.77
C GLY A 42 6.95 14.05 -15.28
N ILE A 43 5.73 14.58 -15.30
CA ILE A 43 4.53 13.98 -14.69
C ILE A 43 4.16 12.60 -15.27
N VAL A 44 4.55 12.30 -16.51
CA VAL A 44 4.28 10.99 -17.14
C VAL A 44 4.95 9.87 -16.34
N MET A 45 6.14 10.11 -15.82
CA MET A 45 6.85 9.11 -15.01
C MET A 45 6.19 8.90 -13.65
N CYS A 46 5.46 9.89 -13.11
CA CYS A 46 4.68 9.70 -11.89
C CYS A 46 3.61 8.61 -12.07
N PHE A 47 2.94 8.59 -13.23
CA PHE A 47 1.94 7.56 -13.53
C PHE A 47 2.57 6.18 -13.76
N ILE A 48 3.62 6.10 -14.57
CA ILE A 48 4.28 4.83 -14.90
C ILE A 48 4.86 4.20 -13.63
N PHE A 49 5.71 4.93 -12.91
CA PHE A 49 6.32 4.42 -11.67
C PHE A 49 5.28 4.25 -10.56
N GLY A 50 4.24 5.08 -10.52
CA GLY A 50 3.13 4.94 -9.58
C GLY A 50 2.37 3.64 -9.76
N ILE A 51 1.99 3.30 -11.01
CA ILE A 51 1.33 2.04 -11.34
C ILE A 51 2.25 0.86 -11.03
N CYS A 52 3.53 0.94 -11.38
CA CYS A 52 4.50 -0.13 -11.08
C CYS A 52 4.66 -0.35 -9.57
N SER A 53 4.76 0.72 -8.79
CA SER A 53 4.97 0.66 -7.35
C SER A 53 3.73 0.18 -6.59
N VAL A 54 2.55 0.67 -6.97
CA VAL A 54 1.27 0.14 -6.46
C VAL A 54 1.09 -1.31 -6.91
N GLY A 55 1.40 -1.62 -8.16
CA GLY A 55 1.34 -2.97 -8.73
C GLY A 55 2.21 -3.97 -7.97
N ALA A 56 3.43 -3.59 -7.59
CA ALA A 56 4.29 -4.41 -6.74
C ALA A 56 3.63 -4.73 -5.39
N SER A 57 3.04 -3.72 -4.75
CA SER A 57 2.30 -3.89 -3.50
C SER A 57 1.08 -4.82 -3.67
N VAL A 58 0.34 -4.65 -4.77
CA VAL A 58 -0.81 -5.49 -5.13
C VAL A 58 -0.39 -6.93 -5.36
N CYS A 59 0.73 -7.18 -6.04
CA CYS A 59 1.24 -8.53 -6.31
C CYS A 59 1.69 -9.23 -5.02
N ILE A 60 2.42 -8.54 -4.13
CA ILE A 60 2.93 -9.11 -2.88
C ILE A 60 1.77 -9.50 -1.95
N TYR A 61 0.84 -8.57 -1.71
CA TYR A 61 -0.33 -8.85 -0.87
C TYR A 61 -1.29 -9.82 -1.55
N GLY A 62 -1.50 -9.68 -2.87
CA GLY A 62 -2.38 -10.53 -3.66
C GLY A 62 -1.96 -12.00 -3.60
N ASP A 63 -0.70 -12.32 -3.89
CA ASP A 63 -0.19 -13.69 -3.82
C ASP A 63 -0.30 -14.28 -2.40
N SER A 64 0.07 -13.49 -1.39
CA SER A 64 -0.01 -13.90 0.02
C SER A 64 -1.45 -14.22 0.44
N MET A 65 -2.42 -13.41 0.02
CA MET A 65 -3.84 -13.59 0.35
C MET A 65 -4.49 -14.72 -0.46
N LEU A 66 -4.07 -14.94 -1.70
CA LEU A 66 -4.49 -16.10 -2.49
C LEU A 66 -4.07 -17.42 -1.82
N LYS A 67 -2.81 -17.50 -1.35
CA LYS A 67 -2.31 -18.67 -0.61
C LYS A 67 -3.04 -18.85 0.73
N LEU A 68 -3.27 -17.75 1.46
CA LEU A 68 -3.99 -17.79 2.72
C LEU A 68 -5.45 -18.23 2.56
N GLY A 69 -6.17 -17.71 1.56
CA GLY A 69 -7.57 -18.06 1.29
C GLY A 69 -7.76 -19.53 0.96
N LYS A 70 -6.85 -20.13 0.17
CA LYS A 70 -6.86 -21.57 -0.13
C LYS A 70 -6.71 -22.41 1.15
N ASN A 71 -5.74 -22.05 2.01
CA ASN A 71 -5.47 -22.79 3.23
C ASN A 71 -6.61 -22.64 4.26
N MET A 72 -7.18 -21.44 4.40
CA MET A 72 -8.31 -21.19 5.29
C MET A 72 -9.54 -21.99 4.88
N ARG A 73 -9.86 -22.05 3.59
CA ARG A 73 -10.99 -22.86 3.11
C ARG A 73 -10.85 -24.34 3.45
N ILE A 74 -9.66 -24.92 3.27
CA ILE A 74 -9.38 -26.33 3.62
C ILE A 74 -9.55 -26.56 5.13
N SER A 75 -9.18 -25.56 5.95
CA SER A 75 -9.35 -25.63 7.41
C SER A 75 -10.82 -25.52 7.82
N ASP A 76 -11.58 -24.63 7.18
CA ASP A 76 -13.00 -24.42 7.39
C ASP A 76 -13.82 -25.67 6.99
N GLU A 77 -13.49 -26.30 5.86
CA GLU A 77 -14.11 -27.57 5.44
C GLU A 77 -13.91 -28.71 6.45
N ARG A 78 -12.85 -28.64 7.27
CA ARG A 78 -12.53 -29.65 8.30
C ARG A 78 -13.09 -29.32 9.68
N SER A 79 -13.27 -28.03 9.99
CA SER A 79 -13.64 -27.53 11.32
C SER A 79 -15.07 -27.02 11.41
N GLY A 80 -15.72 -26.74 10.28
CA GLY A 80 -17.06 -26.14 10.22
C GLY A 80 -17.10 -24.64 10.52
N ALA A 81 -15.95 -23.99 10.69
CA ALA A 81 -15.87 -22.54 10.90
C ALA A 81 -16.06 -21.76 9.58
N ASP A 82 -16.48 -20.50 9.66
CA ASP A 82 -16.54 -19.57 8.52
C ASP A 82 -15.53 -18.43 8.70
N ASN A 83 -14.46 -18.45 7.90
CA ASN A 83 -13.44 -17.41 7.85
C ASN A 83 -13.49 -16.60 6.53
N SER A 84 -14.65 -16.53 5.86
CA SER A 84 -14.82 -15.80 4.59
C SER A 84 -14.44 -14.31 4.65
N LYS A 85 -14.55 -13.68 5.82
CA LYS A 85 -14.22 -12.25 6.04
C LYS A 85 -12.75 -11.99 6.41
N PHE A 86 -11.94 -13.03 6.56
CA PHE A 86 -10.57 -12.88 7.08
C PHE A 86 -9.66 -12.04 6.17
N GLY A 87 -9.93 -12.01 4.86
CA GLY A 87 -9.23 -11.12 3.92
C GLY A 87 -9.34 -9.63 4.25
N LEU A 88 -10.49 -9.16 4.75
CA LEU A 88 -10.66 -7.77 5.19
C LEU A 88 -9.81 -7.48 6.43
N LEU A 89 -9.82 -8.40 7.39
CA LEU A 89 -9.09 -8.27 8.63
C LEU A 89 -7.57 -8.20 8.39
N MET A 90 -7.08 -8.98 7.43
CA MET A 90 -5.69 -8.95 7.00
C MET A 90 -5.33 -7.67 6.24
N GLY A 91 -6.25 -7.16 5.41
CA GLY A 91 -6.07 -5.87 4.72
C GLY A 91 -6.12 -4.66 5.64
N LEU A 92 -6.83 -4.74 6.77
CA LEU A 92 -6.88 -3.67 7.76
C LEU A 92 -5.53 -3.40 8.40
N VAL A 93 -4.67 -4.40 8.59
CA VAL A 93 -3.35 -4.21 9.24
C VAL A 93 -2.49 -3.17 8.51
N PRO A 94 -2.12 -3.35 7.23
CA PRO A 94 -1.33 -2.34 6.51
C PRO A 94 -2.09 -1.02 6.32
N THR A 95 -3.42 -1.09 6.18
CA THR A 95 -4.27 0.09 6.00
C THR A 95 -4.24 0.99 7.25
N VAL A 96 -4.40 0.41 8.44
CA VAL A 96 -4.33 1.12 9.72
C VAL A 96 -2.95 1.71 9.95
N ILE A 97 -1.88 0.96 9.69
CA ILE A 97 -0.50 1.47 9.80
C ILE A 97 -0.31 2.71 8.91
N ASN A 98 -0.79 2.65 7.66
CA ASN A 98 -0.73 3.80 6.76
C ASN A 98 -1.57 4.98 7.24
N TYR A 99 -2.78 4.73 7.75
CA TYR A 99 -3.64 5.79 8.28
C TYR A 99 -3.05 6.48 9.51
N ILE A 100 -2.25 5.79 10.32
CA ILE A 100 -1.49 6.44 11.39
C ILE A 100 -0.56 7.52 10.79
N PHE A 101 0.14 7.21 9.70
CA PHE A 101 0.99 8.20 9.01
C PHE A 101 0.17 9.34 8.40
N VAL A 102 -0.98 9.05 7.81
CA VAL A 102 -1.89 10.07 7.27
C VAL A 102 -2.37 11.00 8.38
N ILE A 103 -2.79 10.48 9.54
CA ILE A 103 -3.24 11.31 10.66
C ILE A 103 -2.13 12.24 11.15
N ILE A 104 -0.90 11.73 11.29
CA ILE A 104 0.25 12.57 11.68
C ILE A 104 0.54 13.64 10.63
N LEU A 105 0.41 13.33 9.33
CA LEU A 105 0.53 14.30 8.25
C LEU A 105 -0.54 15.40 8.35
N TYR A 106 -1.78 15.05 8.68
CA TYR A 106 -2.85 16.03 8.89
C TYR A 106 -2.54 16.95 10.09
N LEU A 107 -2.06 16.38 11.20
CA LEU A 107 -1.65 17.18 12.37
C LEU A 107 -0.50 18.15 12.04
N SER A 108 0.45 17.71 11.22
CA SER A 108 1.53 18.57 10.69
C SER A 108 0.98 19.67 9.76
N LYS A 109 0.08 19.33 8.82
CA LYS A 109 -0.54 20.31 7.91
C LYS A 109 -1.31 21.41 8.63
N PHE A 110 -2.07 21.07 9.67
CA PHE A 110 -2.87 22.04 10.43
C PHE A 110 -2.07 22.77 11.52
N GLY A 111 -0.75 22.58 11.57
CA GLY A 111 0.13 23.27 12.53
C GLY A 111 -0.07 22.82 13.98
N VAL A 112 -0.72 21.67 14.22
CA VAL A 112 -0.86 21.09 15.56
C VAL A 112 0.49 20.58 16.07
N ILE A 113 1.37 20.18 15.16
CA ILE A 113 2.74 19.76 15.44
C ILE A 113 3.68 20.74 14.72
N ALA A 114 4.70 21.25 15.41
CA ALA A 114 5.68 22.20 14.85
C ALA A 114 6.69 21.59 13.86
N TYR A 115 6.50 20.31 13.50
CA TYR A 115 7.40 19.53 12.65
C TYR A 115 6.76 19.25 11.29
N ASP A 116 7.50 19.46 10.20
CA ASP A 116 7.06 19.10 8.85
C ASP A 116 7.20 17.59 8.64
N PHE A 117 6.06 16.89 8.69
CA PHE A 117 6.01 15.44 8.58
C PHE A 117 5.95 14.94 7.14
N TYR A 118 5.73 15.81 6.15
CA TYR A 118 5.56 15.38 4.76
C TYR A 118 6.77 14.63 4.17
N PRO A 119 8.02 15.03 4.44
CA PRO A 119 9.21 14.26 4.05
C PRO A 119 9.20 12.83 4.61
N LEU A 120 8.92 12.68 5.91
CA LEU A 120 8.88 11.37 6.56
C LEU A 120 7.72 10.52 6.04
N TYR A 121 6.55 11.12 5.83
CA TYR A 121 5.41 10.45 5.24
C TYR A 121 5.79 9.81 3.90
N LYS A 122 6.38 10.58 2.96
CA LYS A 122 6.83 10.07 1.66
C LYS A 122 7.79 8.89 1.78
N THR A 123 8.71 8.93 2.75
CA THR A 123 9.67 7.86 3.02
C THR A 123 8.98 6.61 3.58
N LEU A 124 8.09 6.76 4.57
CA LEU A 124 7.38 5.64 5.20
C LEU A 124 6.38 4.98 4.24
N THR A 125 5.87 5.73 3.26
CA THR A 125 4.95 5.25 2.22
C THR A 125 5.59 5.26 0.83
N PHE A 126 6.84 4.78 0.70
CA PHE A 126 7.55 4.80 -0.58
C PHE A 126 6.77 4.18 -1.75
N TYR A 127 5.96 3.17 -1.46
CA TYR A 127 5.10 2.54 -2.47
C TYR A 127 4.12 3.50 -3.15
N PHE A 128 3.79 4.63 -2.52
CA PHE A 128 2.91 5.66 -3.05
C PHE A 128 3.64 6.92 -3.52
N MET A 129 4.95 7.02 -3.29
CA MET A 129 5.72 8.25 -3.51
C MET A 129 5.58 8.81 -4.95
N PRO A 130 5.68 8.02 -6.03
CA PRO A 130 5.50 8.55 -7.38
C PRO A 130 4.13 9.19 -7.63
N LEU A 131 3.06 8.65 -7.01
CA LEU A 131 1.72 9.21 -7.14
C LEU A 131 1.56 10.51 -6.34
N THR A 132 2.19 10.62 -5.17
CA THR A 132 2.18 11.87 -4.39
C THR A 132 2.88 13.03 -5.11
N TYR A 133 3.86 12.73 -5.97
CA TYR A 133 4.53 13.75 -6.80
C TYR A 133 3.62 14.37 -7.87
N ILE A 134 2.48 13.77 -8.21
CA ILE A 134 1.51 14.34 -9.16
C ILE A 134 0.91 15.63 -8.60
N VAL A 135 0.69 15.67 -7.28
CA VAL A 135 -0.13 16.67 -6.59
C VAL A 135 0.68 17.56 -5.65
N ALA A 136 1.90 17.13 -5.31
CA ALA A 136 2.86 17.86 -4.50
C ALA A 136 4.29 17.41 -4.86
N PRO A 137 4.75 17.81 -6.07
CA PRO A 137 6.11 17.54 -6.55
C PRO A 137 7.13 18.26 -5.68
N ASN A 138 8.36 17.75 -5.62
CA ASN A 138 9.43 18.47 -4.95
C ASN A 138 9.87 19.67 -5.76
N GLU A 139 10.23 20.74 -5.07
CA GLU A 139 10.76 21.95 -5.67
C GLU A 139 12.29 21.88 -5.70
N ALA A 140 12.88 22.42 -6.78
CA ALA A 140 14.33 22.54 -6.88
C ALA A 140 14.75 23.88 -6.29
N VAL A 141 15.39 23.86 -5.12
CA VAL A 141 15.85 25.05 -4.42
C VAL A 141 17.37 25.03 -4.38
N VAL A 142 18.02 26.17 -4.69
CA VAL A 142 19.47 26.31 -4.55
C VAL A 142 19.78 26.64 -3.10
N VAL A 143 20.37 25.70 -2.37
CA VAL A 143 20.83 25.89 -0.99
C VAL A 143 22.35 25.80 -1.02
N ASP A 144 23.03 26.85 -0.57
CA ASP A 144 24.50 26.94 -0.53
C ASP A 144 25.19 26.65 -1.87
N GLY A 145 24.59 27.10 -2.98
CA GLY A 145 25.12 26.89 -4.33
C GLY A 145 24.89 25.49 -4.92
N VAL A 146 24.18 24.61 -4.21
CA VAL A 146 23.81 23.27 -4.69
C VAL A 146 22.29 23.20 -4.92
N VAL A 147 21.88 22.71 -6.09
CA VAL A 147 20.45 22.46 -6.39
C VAL A 147 19.99 21.25 -5.57
N GLN A 148 19.15 21.48 -4.58
CA GLN A 148 18.55 20.45 -3.73
C GLN A 148 17.07 20.28 -4.07
N SER A 149 16.59 19.02 -4.02
CA SER A 149 15.17 18.72 -4.15
C SER A 149 14.51 18.82 -2.77
N VAL A 150 13.78 19.91 -2.54
CA VAL A 150 13.11 20.20 -1.28
C VAL A 150 11.64 19.77 -1.40
N ASN A 151 11.13 19.11 -0.37
CA ASN A 151 9.72 18.76 -0.32
C ASN A 151 8.88 20.04 -0.09
N VAL A 152 7.71 20.12 -0.74
CA VAL A 152 6.71 21.14 -0.41
C VAL A 152 6.34 21.02 1.07
N PRO A 153 6.30 22.12 1.84
CA PRO A 153 5.91 22.07 3.25
C PRO A 153 4.53 21.43 3.44
N ALA A 154 4.34 20.64 4.51
CA ALA A 154 3.03 20.03 4.80
C ALA A 154 1.86 21.03 4.84
N THR A 155 2.11 22.25 5.31
CA THR A 155 1.13 23.35 5.38
C THR A 155 0.58 23.73 4.01
N GLU A 156 1.42 23.68 2.98
CA GLU A 156 1.12 24.10 1.60
C GLU A 156 0.53 22.98 0.73
N LEU A 157 0.37 21.77 1.27
CA LEU A 157 -0.24 20.67 0.53
C LEU A 157 -1.63 21.02 0.00
N SER A 158 -1.84 20.88 -1.30
CA SER A 158 -3.15 21.12 -1.93
C SER A 158 -4.23 20.18 -1.37
N ILE A 159 -5.50 20.58 -1.48
CA ILE A 159 -6.63 19.71 -1.11
C ILE A 159 -6.60 18.40 -1.92
N GLY A 160 -6.20 18.48 -3.20
CA GLY A 160 -6.02 17.30 -4.04
C GLY A 160 -4.97 16.33 -3.49
N ALA A 161 -3.85 16.85 -2.97
CA ALA A 161 -2.84 16.03 -2.29
C ALA A 161 -3.40 15.33 -1.05
N MET A 162 -4.18 16.05 -0.25
CA MET A 162 -4.82 15.50 0.96
C MET A 162 -5.82 14.39 0.64
N ILE A 163 -6.63 14.55 -0.40
CA ILE A 163 -7.56 13.52 -0.87
C ILE A 163 -6.78 12.28 -1.32
N LEU A 164 -5.73 12.47 -2.12
CA LEU A 164 -4.93 11.37 -2.66
C LEU A 164 -4.28 10.53 -1.55
N VAL A 165 -3.58 11.16 -0.60
CA VAL A 165 -2.93 10.45 0.52
C VAL A 165 -3.92 9.72 1.42
N THR A 166 -5.17 10.18 1.47
CA THR A 166 -6.24 9.56 2.27
C THR A 166 -6.83 8.32 1.59
N ILE A 167 -6.89 8.31 0.25
CA ILE A 167 -7.49 7.22 -0.53
C ILE A 167 -6.49 6.08 -0.77
N LEU A 168 -5.22 6.40 -1.01
CA LEU A 168 -4.21 5.41 -1.40
C LEU A 168 -4.09 4.20 -0.44
N PRO A 169 -4.13 4.35 0.90
CA PRO A 169 -4.07 3.22 1.82
C PRO A 169 -5.17 2.18 1.62
N ILE A 170 -6.33 2.57 1.07
CA ILE A 170 -7.48 1.68 0.84
C ILE A 170 -7.14 0.56 -0.16
N ILE A 171 -6.15 0.78 -1.03
CA ILE A 171 -5.68 -0.22 -1.99
C ILE A 171 -5.33 -1.54 -1.28
N PHE A 172 -4.64 -1.48 -0.12
CA PHE A 172 -4.28 -2.70 0.61
C PHE A 172 -5.50 -3.47 1.09
N LEU A 173 -6.53 -2.78 1.57
CA LEU A 173 -7.79 -3.37 2.01
C LEU A 173 -8.52 -4.06 0.85
N ILE A 174 -8.64 -3.36 -0.28
CA ILE A 174 -9.28 -3.89 -1.49
C ILE A 174 -8.52 -5.11 -2.01
N THR A 175 -7.20 -4.99 -2.21
CA THR A 175 -6.36 -6.08 -2.71
C THR A 175 -6.48 -7.32 -1.82
N CYS A 176 -6.38 -7.15 -0.49
CA CYS A 176 -6.45 -8.29 0.41
C CYS A 176 -7.83 -8.94 0.39
N HIS A 177 -8.89 -8.15 0.39
CA HIS A 177 -10.26 -8.67 0.34
C HIS A 177 -10.54 -9.43 -0.95
N VAL A 178 -10.21 -8.84 -2.10
CA VAL A 178 -10.48 -9.42 -3.42
C VAL A 178 -9.67 -10.71 -3.61
N ALA A 179 -8.35 -10.66 -3.38
CA ALA A 179 -7.47 -11.81 -3.53
C ALA A 179 -7.86 -12.97 -2.60
N TYR A 180 -8.15 -12.67 -1.34
CA TYR A 180 -8.60 -13.69 -0.38
C TYR A 180 -9.93 -14.30 -0.82
N THR A 181 -10.91 -13.48 -1.22
CA THR A 181 -12.25 -13.96 -1.59
C THR A 181 -12.21 -14.84 -2.83
N ILE A 182 -11.40 -14.47 -3.83
CA ILE A 182 -11.16 -15.28 -5.04
C ILE A 182 -10.68 -16.67 -4.66
N ALA A 183 -9.65 -16.76 -3.82
CA ALA A 183 -9.09 -18.04 -3.40
C ALA A 183 -10.05 -18.83 -2.50
N TYR A 184 -10.68 -18.18 -1.52
CA TYR A 184 -11.55 -18.82 -0.54
C TYR A 184 -12.80 -19.41 -1.18
N LYS A 185 -13.43 -18.69 -2.11
CA LYS A 185 -14.63 -19.15 -2.83
C LYS A 185 -14.32 -19.96 -4.10
N ARG A 186 -13.04 -20.21 -4.41
CA ARG A 186 -12.58 -20.81 -5.68
C ARG A 186 -13.23 -20.15 -6.89
N VAL A 187 -13.27 -18.81 -6.89
CA VAL A 187 -13.76 -18.07 -8.05
C VAL A 187 -12.79 -18.31 -9.19
N ASP A 188 -13.27 -18.93 -10.25
CA ASP A 188 -12.51 -18.99 -11.50
C ASP A 188 -12.59 -17.61 -12.16
N VAL A 189 -11.57 -16.80 -11.89
CA VAL A 189 -11.45 -15.44 -12.42
C VAL A 189 -11.35 -15.47 -13.94
N LYS A 190 -10.70 -16.51 -14.50
CA LYS A 190 -10.58 -16.68 -15.95
C LYS A 190 -11.95 -16.93 -16.57
N SER A 191 -12.77 -17.78 -15.95
CA SER A 191 -14.12 -18.04 -16.44
C SER A 191 -15.00 -16.78 -16.38
N LYS A 192 -14.90 -16.00 -15.30
CA LYS A 192 -15.67 -14.77 -15.11
C LYS A 192 -15.31 -13.65 -16.07
N ILE A 193 -14.02 -13.41 -16.27
CA ILE A 193 -13.55 -12.30 -17.11
C ILE A 193 -13.71 -12.63 -18.59
N LEU A 194 -13.39 -13.87 -19.01
CA LEU A 194 -13.45 -14.25 -20.42
C LEU A 194 -14.86 -14.64 -20.88
N TYR A 195 -15.68 -15.22 -20.00
CA TYR A 195 -16.97 -15.80 -20.37
C TYR A 195 -18.17 -15.16 -19.65
N GLY A 196 -17.96 -14.16 -18.80
CA GLY A 196 -19.04 -13.31 -18.24
C GLY A 196 -20.03 -14.01 -17.29
N LYS A 197 -19.71 -15.20 -16.78
CA LYS A 197 -20.56 -15.99 -15.85
C LYS A 197 -20.11 -15.88 -14.40
#